data_AF-A0A969VM67-F1
#
_entry.id   AF-A0A969VM67-F1
#
_cell.length_a   1.000
_cell.length_b   1.000
_cell.length_c   1.000
_cell.angle_alpha   90.00
_cell.angle_beta   90.00
_cell.angle_gamma   90.00
#
_symmetry.space_group_name_H-M   'P 1'
#
loop_
_entity.id
_entity.type
_entity.pdbx_description
1 polymer ?
#
loop_
_entity_poly.entity_id
_entity_poly.type
_entity_poly.pdbx_seq_one_letter_code
_entity_poly.pdbx_strand_id
1 'polypeptide(L)'
;MPKDPKQPWKTKLLDESLHKTHNFDAKRTPSEMGLLTELFRRAPGAKRSLHPTHSVTALGPLAEQLTATHHQATTPSGRGTPLKLWPSERQ
;
A
#
# COMPACT_ATOMS: atom_id res chain seq x y z
N MET A 1 -24.61 26.89 -1.12
CA MET A 1 -25.70 25.90 -0.89
C MET A 1 -26.03 25.84 0.59
N PRO A 2 -27.31 25.84 0.99
CA PRO A 2 -27.71 25.82 2.39
C PRO A 2 -27.38 24.46 3.02
N LYS A 3 -26.92 24.46 4.28
CA LYS A 3 -26.49 23.25 5.00
C LYS A 3 -27.69 22.55 5.62
N ASP A 4 -27.82 21.24 5.39
CA ASP A 4 -28.88 20.38 5.91
C ASP A 4 -28.64 20.06 7.41
N PRO A 5 -29.62 20.24 8.34
CA PRO A 5 -29.38 20.22 9.79
C PRO A 5 -29.08 18.85 10.42
N LYS A 6 -28.98 17.76 9.64
CA LYS A 6 -29.06 16.37 10.15
C LYS A 6 -27.75 15.58 10.25
N GLN A 7 -26.57 16.21 10.19
CA GLN A 7 -25.28 15.47 10.21
C GLN A 7 -24.36 15.93 11.35
N PRO A 8 -24.70 15.63 12.63
CA PRO A 8 -23.96 16.11 13.80
C PRO A 8 -22.53 15.56 13.93
N TRP A 9 -22.18 14.52 13.16
CA TRP A 9 -20.87 13.86 13.22
C TRP A 9 -19.84 14.44 12.25
N LYS A 10 -20.20 15.32 11.31
CA LYS A 10 -19.25 15.99 10.41
C LYS A 10 -18.53 17.13 11.14
N THR A 11 -17.55 16.77 11.95
CA THR A 11 -16.59 17.72 12.52
C THR A 11 -15.62 18.19 11.43
N LYS A 12 -15.09 19.41 11.57
CA LYS A 12 -14.10 20.01 10.65
C LYS A 12 -12.88 19.09 10.39
N LEU A 13 -12.57 18.23 11.34
CA LEU A 13 -11.50 17.21 11.29
C LEU A 13 -11.74 16.12 10.23
N LEU A 14 -12.99 15.71 10.00
CA LEU A 14 -13.31 14.71 8.98
C LEU A 14 -13.20 15.31 7.57
N ASP A 15 -13.56 16.57 7.41
CA ASP A 15 -13.45 17.27 6.12
C ASP A 15 -11.98 17.52 5.75
N GLU A 16 -11.14 17.89 6.73
CA GLU A 16 -9.68 18.02 6.52
C GLU A 16 -8.98 16.67 6.23
N SER A 17 -9.44 15.57 6.84
CA SER A 17 -8.81 14.25 6.60
C SER A 17 -9.17 13.66 5.24
N LEU A 18 -10.36 13.95 4.72
CA LEU A 18 -10.82 13.48 3.40
C LEU A 18 -10.04 14.11 2.24
N HIS A 19 -9.49 15.31 2.42
CA HIS A 19 -8.73 16.03 1.39
C HIS A 19 -7.21 15.84 1.50
N LYS A 20 -6.74 15.05 2.47
CA LYS A 20 -5.30 14.79 2.63
C LYS A 20 -4.88 13.76 1.58
N THR A 21 -4.46 14.22 0.41
CA THR A 21 -3.81 13.38 -0.60
C THR A 21 -2.53 12.81 -0.01
N HIS A 22 -2.61 11.57 0.49
CA HIS A 22 -1.46 10.84 0.98
C HIS A 22 -0.65 10.37 -0.24
N ASN A 23 0.25 11.22 -0.72
CA ASN A 23 1.12 10.88 -1.83
C ASN A 23 2.06 9.74 -1.40
N PHE A 24 1.77 8.53 -1.88
CA PHE A 24 2.57 7.36 -1.62
C PHE A 24 3.88 7.43 -2.43
N ASP A 25 5.02 7.39 -1.76
CA ASP A 25 6.34 7.26 -2.33
C ASP A 25 6.96 5.96 -1.78
N ALA A 26 7.19 4.97 -2.64
CA ALA A 26 7.72 3.68 -2.22
C ALA A 26 9.05 3.77 -1.45
N LYS A 27 9.87 4.80 -1.73
CA LYS A 27 11.15 5.03 -1.05
C LYS A 27 10.98 5.79 0.26
N ARG A 28 10.08 6.77 0.31
CA ARG A 28 9.96 7.70 1.46
C ARG A 28 8.85 7.36 2.43
N THR A 29 7.70 6.89 1.96
CA THR A 29 6.56 6.55 2.82
C THR A 29 6.96 5.40 3.76
N PRO A 30 6.87 5.59 5.09
CA PRO A 30 7.22 4.55 6.05
C PRO A 30 6.28 3.34 5.93
N SER A 31 6.67 2.21 6.51
CA SER A 31 5.77 1.08 6.73
C SER A 31 4.85 1.37 7.91
N GLU A 32 3.56 1.15 7.73
CA GLU A 32 2.57 1.20 8.82
C GLU A 32 2.48 -0.12 9.61
N MET A 33 3.20 -1.16 9.15
CA MET A 33 3.16 -2.51 9.73
C MET A 33 4.20 -2.74 10.84
N GLY A 34 4.96 -1.69 11.21
CA GLY A 34 5.92 -1.72 12.32
C GLY A 34 7.39 -1.76 11.90
N LEU A 35 8.26 -1.96 12.90
CA LEU A 35 9.71 -1.82 12.74
C LEU A 35 10.33 -2.86 11.82
N LEU A 36 9.89 -4.12 11.91
CA LEU A 36 10.46 -5.20 11.10
C LEU A 36 10.27 -4.94 9.59
N THR A 37 9.07 -4.53 9.19
CA THR A 37 8.75 -4.23 7.79
C THR A 37 9.42 -2.95 7.32
N GLU A 38 9.64 -1.98 8.22
CA GLU A 38 10.41 -0.77 7.97
C GLU A 38 11.90 -1.07 7.72
N LEU A 39 12.50 -1.96 8.52
CA LEU A 39 13.87 -2.41 8.30
C LEU A 39 13.98 -3.21 7.01
N PHE A 40 13.04 -4.14 6.79
CA PHE A 40 13.04 -4.99 5.60
C PHE A 40 12.93 -4.19 4.30
N ARG A 41 12.08 -3.15 4.23
CA ARG A 41 11.99 -2.30 3.02
C ARG A 41 13.24 -1.47 2.73
N ARG A 42 14.10 -1.26 3.73
CA ARG A 42 15.37 -0.52 3.60
C ARG A 42 16.56 -1.44 3.36
N ALA A 43 16.35 -2.76 3.39
CA ALA A 43 17.42 -3.73 3.15
C ALA A 43 17.98 -3.57 1.73
N PRO A 44 19.31 -3.72 1.55
CA PRO A 44 19.92 -3.70 0.21
C PRO A 44 19.27 -4.73 -0.72
N GLY A 45 18.88 -4.30 -1.92
CA GLY A 45 18.24 -5.15 -2.92
C GLY A 45 16.73 -5.34 -2.74
N ALA A 46 16.13 -4.83 -1.65
CA ALA A 46 14.68 -4.89 -1.49
C ALA A 46 13.97 -4.01 -2.54
N LYS A 47 12.89 -4.53 -3.10
CA LYS A 47 12.00 -3.83 -4.04
C LYS A 47 10.64 -3.65 -3.38
N ARG A 48 10.00 -2.51 -3.58
CA ARG A 48 8.66 -2.22 -3.06
C ARG A 48 7.73 -1.84 -4.20
N SER A 49 6.53 -2.39 -4.15
CA SER A 49 5.48 -2.14 -5.13
C SER A 49 4.81 -0.77 -4.96
N LEU A 50 4.21 -0.26 -6.03
CA LEU A 50 3.62 1.09 -6.12
C LEU A 50 2.14 1.16 -5.73
N HIS A 51 1.59 0.15 -5.04
CA HIS A 51 0.19 0.21 -4.61
C HIS A 51 0.05 1.21 -3.44
N PRO A 52 -0.78 2.27 -3.56
CA PRO A 52 -0.78 3.40 -2.62
C PRO A 52 -1.17 3.02 -1.19
N THR A 53 -2.09 2.06 -1.02
CA THR A 53 -2.59 1.62 0.30
C THR A 53 -2.11 0.24 0.75
N HIS A 54 -1.65 -0.62 -0.18
CA HIS A 54 -1.33 -2.02 0.11
C HIS A 54 0.04 -2.41 -0.47
N SER A 55 1.01 -1.50 -0.39
CA SER A 55 2.35 -1.76 -0.90
C SER A 55 2.98 -2.99 -0.25
N VAL A 56 3.54 -3.88 -1.05
CA VAL A 56 4.35 -5.04 -0.64
C VAL A 56 5.82 -4.80 -0.97
N THR A 57 6.70 -5.29 -0.11
CA THR A 57 8.16 -5.32 -0.30
C THR A 57 8.59 -6.77 -0.53
N ALA A 58 9.50 -7.01 -1.47
CA ALA A 58 10.10 -8.31 -1.74
C ALA A 58 11.64 -8.19 -1.83
N LEU A 59 12.34 -9.27 -1.50
CA LEU A 59 13.79 -9.38 -1.58
C LEU A 59 14.16 -10.75 -2.17
N GLY A 60 15.14 -10.79 -3.06
CA GLY A 60 15.60 -12.01 -3.73
C GLY A 60 15.32 -12.02 -5.24
N PRO A 61 15.56 -13.16 -5.93
CA PRO A 61 15.55 -13.24 -7.39
C PRO A 61 14.23 -12.84 -8.06
N LEU A 62 13.11 -13.01 -7.35
CA LEU A 62 11.77 -12.69 -7.87
C LEU A 62 11.25 -11.32 -7.40
N ALA A 63 12.06 -10.53 -6.69
CA ALA A 63 11.60 -9.29 -6.06
C ALA A 63 11.03 -8.28 -7.08
N GLU A 64 11.66 -8.16 -8.25
CA GLU A 64 11.19 -7.29 -9.32
C GLU A 64 9.86 -7.77 -9.90
N GLN A 65 9.77 -9.06 -10.26
CA GLN A 65 8.56 -9.66 -10.80
C GLN A 65 7.38 -9.53 -9.84
N LEU A 66 7.60 -9.78 -8.54
CA LEU A 66 6.55 -9.70 -7.53
C LEU A 66 6.04 -8.27 -7.30
N THR A 67 6.86 -7.25 -7.53
CA THR A 67 6.52 -5.87 -7.15
C THR A 67 6.13 -4.95 -8.32
N ALA A 68 6.45 -5.33 -9.56
CA ALA A 68 6.31 -4.48 -10.74
C ALA A 68 4.86 -4.03 -11.02
N THR A 69 3.88 -4.93 -10.92
CA THR A 69 2.52 -4.70 -11.44
C THR A 69 1.45 -4.52 -10.36
N HIS A 70 1.81 -4.44 -9.07
CA HIS A 70 0.81 -4.40 -7.99
C HIS A 70 -0.14 -3.18 -8.08
N HIS A 71 0.35 -2.05 -8.57
CA HIS A 71 -0.46 -0.84 -8.78
C HIS A 71 -1.58 -1.02 -9.83
N GLN A 72 -1.49 -2.06 -10.65
CA GLN A 72 -2.48 -2.42 -11.67
C GLN A 72 -3.53 -3.40 -11.13
N ALA A 73 -3.35 -3.91 -9.90
CA ALA A 73 -4.30 -4.82 -9.30
C ALA A 73 -5.60 -4.08 -8.96
N THR A 74 -6.73 -4.67 -9.38
CA THR A 74 -8.07 -4.10 -9.13
C THR A 74 -8.50 -4.28 -7.67
N THR A 75 -7.85 -5.19 -6.95
CA THR A 75 -8.10 -5.45 -5.53
C THR A 75 -6.77 -5.51 -4.77
N PRO A 76 -6.77 -5.15 -3.48
CA PRO A 76 -5.55 -5.10 -2.68
C PRO A 76 -4.94 -6.48 -2.37
N SER A 77 -5.73 -7.55 -2.46
CA SER A 77 -5.30 -8.91 -2.08
C SER A 77 -5.78 -10.02 -3.05
N GLY A 78 -6.13 -9.68 -4.29
CA GLY A 78 -6.66 -10.63 -5.28
C GLY A 78 -5.76 -10.90 -6.47
N ARG A 79 -6.38 -11.17 -7.63
CA ARG A 79 -5.68 -11.49 -8.87
C ARG A 79 -4.86 -10.28 -9.34
N GLY A 80 -3.60 -10.51 -9.71
CA GLY A 80 -2.67 -9.45 -10.10
C GLY A 80 -1.90 -8.82 -8.93
N THR A 81 -2.14 -9.27 -7.69
CA THR A 81 -1.35 -8.84 -6.52
C THR A 81 -0.14 -9.76 -6.29
N PRO A 82 0.91 -9.28 -5.61
CA PRO A 82 2.06 -10.08 -5.21
C PRO A 82 1.68 -11.31 -4.38
N LEU A 83 0.61 -11.23 -3.59
CA LEU A 83 0.14 -12.31 -2.71
C LEU A 83 -0.33 -13.55 -3.49
N LYS A 84 -0.80 -13.37 -4.72
CA LYS A 84 -1.25 -14.49 -5.57
C LYS A 84 -0.12 -15.09 -6.41
N LEU A 85 0.97 -14.36 -6.63
CA LEU A 85 2.13 -14.83 -7.40
C LEU A 85 3.03 -15.78 -6.60
N TRP A 86 2.71 -16.03 -5.34
CA TRP A 86 3.41 -17.06 -4.57
C TRP A 86 3.18 -18.43 -5.22
N PRO A 87 4.24 -19.16 -5.60
CA PRO A 87 4.09 -20.46 -6.24
C PRO A 87 3.48 -21.43 -5.25
N SER A 88 2.29 -21.94 -5.56
CA SER A 88 1.62 -23.00 -4.80
C SER A 88 2.33 -24.36 -4.91
N GLU A 89 3.42 -24.47 -5.67
CA GLU A 89 4.12 -25.72 -5.95
C GLU A 89 5.62 -25.62 -5.62
N ARG A 90 5.91 -25.58 -4.31
CA ARG A 90 7.16 -26.14 -3.77
C ARG A 90 6.82 -26.94 -2.53
N GLN A 91 6.27 -28.13 -2.76
CA GLN A 91 6.42 -29.29 -1.89
C GLN A 91 7.50 -30.18 -2.51
#